data_AF-A0A2M8Z9V9-F1
#
_entry.id   AF-A0A2M8Z9V9-F1
#
_cell.length_a   1.000
_cell.length_b   1.000
_cell.length_c   1.000
_cell.angle_alpha   90.00
_cell.angle_beta   90.00
_cell.angle_gamma   90.00
#
_symmetry.space_group_name_H-M   'P 1'
#
loop_
_entity.id
_entity.type
_entity.pdbx_description
1 polymer ?
#
loop_
_entity_poly.entity_id
_entity_poly.type
_entity_poly.pdbx_seq_one_letter_code
_entity_poly.pdbx_strand_id
1 'polypeptide(L)'
;MTARKEMVLYYQPEKDRQSGNDTKAAKLKAVLVRMGIRIKNISPEQVNQTVGYLAGLDGFEEKEQEGCPGVEEEILVMKNFSNRRIDELLLNLRRAGVPKIDLKAVITDTNCKWNFYDLYLELKKEHDTMSGTIETDSKDAEANETETV
;
A
#
# COMPACT_ATOMS: atom_id res chain seq x y z
N MET A 1 -22.30 4.77 -15.13
CA MET A 1 -21.49 3.66 -14.59
C MET A 1 -20.06 4.16 -14.43
N THR A 2 -19.67 4.60 -13.24
CA THR A 2 -18.30 5.08 -13.00
C THR A 2 -17.38 3.87 -12.98
N ALA A 3 -16.58 3.70 -14.04
CA ALA A 3 -15.51 2.71 -14.07
C ALA A 3 -14.70 2.84 -12.77
N ARG A 4 -14.65 1.78 -11.96
CA ARG A 4 -13.90 1.77 -10.69
C ARG A 4 -12.42 1.94 -11.05
N LYS A 5 -11.92 3.17 -10.97
CA LYS A 5 -10.51 3.48 -11.24
C LYS A 5 -9.64 2.88 -10.14
N GLU A 6 -8.49 2.33 -10.54
CA GLU A 6 -7.45 1.85 -9.64
C GLU A 6 -7.00 3.00 -8.73
N MET A 7 -6.93 2.71 -7.43
CA MET A 7 -6.57 3.71 -6.42
C MET A 7 -5.71 3.09 -5.34
N VAL A 8 -4.73 3.84 -4.85
CA VAL A 8 -3.89 3.46 -3.72
C VAL A 8 -4.09 4.48 -2.60
N LEU A 9 -4.40 4.00 -1.42
CA LEU A 9 -4.34 4.76 -0.19
C LEU A 9 -2.95 4.55 0.40
N TYR A 10 -2.21 5.64 0.60
CA TYR A 10 -0.87 5.60 1.16
C TYR A 10 -0.87 6.37 2.48
N TYR A 11 -0.49 5.68 3.56
CA TYR A 11 -0.27 6.27 4.87
C TYR A 11 1.24 6.31 5.12
N GLN A 12 1.73 7.47 5.55
CA GLN A 12 3.13 7.66 5.93
C GLN A 12 3.17 8.28 7.33
N PRO A 13 3.88 7.67 8.29
CA PRO A 13 4.00 8.20 9.63
C PRO A 13 4.78 9.52 9.61
N GLU A 14 4.44 10.41 10.54
CA GLU A 14 5.02 11.75 10.60
C GLU A 14 6.54 11.73 10.86
N LYS A 15 7.03 10.68 11.52
CA LYS A 15 8.46 10.42 11.75
C LYS A 15 9.25 10.18 10.45
N ASP A 16 8.63 9.56 9.45
CA ASP A 16 9.23 9.32 8.12
C ASP A 16 8.91 10.43 7.13
N ARG A 17 8.20 11.49 7.54
CA ARG A 17 7.84 12.65 6.72
C ARG A 17 9.06 13.52 6.48
N GLN A 18 10.07 12.96 5.81
CA GLN A 18 11.22 13.69 5.32
C GLN A 18 10.75 14.61 4.18
N SER A 19 11.05 15.89 4.29
CA SER A 19 10.74 16.88 3.25
C SER A 19 11.86 16.87 2.21
N GLY A 20 11.61 16.34 1.02
CA GLY A 20 12.57 16.28 -0.08
C GLY A 20 12.05 15.61 -1.35
N ASN A 21 12.59 16.01 -2.50
CA ASN A 21 12.20 15.47 -3.82
C ASN A 21 12.60 14.00 -4.05
N ASP A 22 13.54 13.46 -3.27
CA ASP A 22 14.03 12.08 -3.40
C ASP A 22 13.37 11.09 -2.41
N THR A 23 12.29 11.52 -1.77
CA THR A 23 11.61 10.73 -0.75
C THR A 23 10.93 9.50 -1.33
N LYS A 24 10.83 8.45 -0.50
CA LYS A 24 10.09 7.22 -0.81
C LYS A 24 8.71 7.51 -1.37
N ALA A 25 7.97 8.40 -0.72
CA ALA A 25 6.64 8.82 -1.13
C ALA A 25 6.62 9.52 -2.49
N ALA A 26 7.62 10.36 -2.81
CA ALA A 26 7.71 11.01 -4.12
C ALA A 26 7.96 10.00 -5.24
N LYS A 27 8.89 9.06 -5.04
CA LYS A 27 9.18 7.96 -5.98
C LYS A 27 7.95 7.07 -6.19
N LEU A 28 7.27 6.70 -5.11
CA LEU A 28 6.04 5.92 -5.14
C LEU A 28 4.91 6.65 -5.88
N LYS A 29 4.71 7.95 -5.61
CA LYS A 29 3.76 8.79 -6.33
C LYS A 29 4.10 8.86 -7.82
N ALA A 30 5.38 9.02 -8.18
CA ALA A 30 5.81 9.07 -9.57
C ALA A 30 5.51 7.77 -10.34
N VAL A 31 5.75 6.61 -9.71
CA VAL A 31 5.40 5.30 -10.28
C VAL A 31 3.89 5.17 -10.48
N LEU A 32 3.10 5.48 -9.46
CA LEU A 32 1.63 5.38 -9.51
C LEU A 32 1.05 6.29 -10.59
N VAL A 33 1.52 7.54 -10.67
CA VAL A 33 1.10 8.49 -11.71
C VAL A 33 1.48 7.99 -13.10
N ARG A 34 2.67 7.43 -13.28
CA ARG A 34 3.12 6.83 -14.56
C ARG A 34 2.24 5.66 -14.97
N MET A 35 1.79 4.84 -14.02
CA MET A 35 0.87 3.72 -14.26
C MET A 35 -0.59 4.17 -14.44
N GLY A 36 -0.91 5.45 -14.28
CA GLY A 36 -2.28 5.96 -14.37
C GLY A 36 -3.14 5.66 -13.13
N ILE A 37 -2.52 5.29 -12.03
CA ILE A 37 -3.17 4.93 -10.77
C ILE A 37 -3.37 6.20 -9.92
N ARG A 38 -4.53 6.32 -9.27
CA ARG A 38 -4.80 7.42 -8.35
C ARG A 38 -4.18 7.14 -6.99
N ILE A 39 -3.45 8.09 -6.42
CA ILE A 39 -2.94 7.99 -5.05
C ILE A 39 -3.67 8.98 -4.14
N LYS A 40 -4.06 8.50 -2.94
CA LYS A 40 -4.62 9.31 -1.87
C LYS A 40 -3.74 9.16 -0.64
N ASN A 41 -3.23 10.30 -0.16
CA ASN A 41 -2.47 10.33 1.09
C ASN A 41 -3.43 10.33 2.28
N ILE A 42 -3.22 9.45 3.24
CA ILE A 42 -4.03 9.33 4.46
C ILE A 42 -3.28 10.00 5.61
N SER A 43 -3.95 10.92 6.31
CA SER A 43 -3.42 11.54 7.53
C SER A 43 -3.66 10.63 8.75
N PRO A 44 -2.88 10.74 9.83
CA PRO A 44 -3.10 9.99 11.08
C PRO A 44 -4.49 10.23 11.66
N GLU A 45 -5.09 11.39 11.44
CA GLU A 45 -6.47 11.70 11.84
C GLU A 45 -7.51 10.88 11.07
N GLN A 46 -7.18 10.41 9.87
CA GLN A 46 -8.07 9.67 8.98
C GLN A 46 -7.93 8.15 9.13
N VAL A 47 -6.97 7.64 9.91
CA VAL A 47 -6.77 6.19 10.08
C VAL A 47 -7.92 5.52 10.84
N ASN A 48 -8.72 6.29 11.56
CA ASN A 48 -9.91 5.76 12.22
C ASN A 48 -11.14 5.76 11.30
N GLN A 49 -11.03 6.30 10.08
CA GLN A 49 -12.12 6.20 9.11
C GLN A 49 -12.18 4.81 8.47
N THR A 50 -13.37 4.48 7.95
CA THR A 50 -13.56 3.24 7.20
C THR A 50 -12.76 3.25 5.90
N VAL A 51 -12.17 2.10 5.55
CA VAL A 51 -11.44 1.94 4.29
C VAL A 51 -12.34 2.27 3.09
N GLY A 52 -13.63 1.95 3.18
CA GLY A 52 -14.61 2.30 2.16
C GLY A 52 -14.79 3.80 1.97
N TYR A 53 -14.89 4.58 3.04
CA TYR A 53 -14.96 6.04 2.97
C TYR A 53 -13.66 6.62 2.38
N LEU A 54 -12.50 6.16 2.86
CA LEU A 54 -11.21 6.62 2.34
C LEU A 54 -11.03 6.30 0.86
N ALA A 55 -11.50 5.13 0.43
CA ALA A 55 -11.51 4.68 -0.95
C ALA A 55 -12.58 5.38 -1.82
N GLY A 56 -13.48 6.18 -1.24
CA GLY A 56 -14.60 6.81 -1.95
C GLY A 56 -15.57 5.77 -2.51
N LEU A 57 -15.92 4.76 -1.72
CA LEU A 57 -17.01 3.84 -2.03
C LEU A 57 -18.34 4.48 -1.59
N ASP A 58 -19.35 4.40 -2.45
CA ASP A 58 -20.72 4.81 -2.13
C ASP A 58 -21.28 4.00 -0.96
N GLY A 59 -21.93 4.68 -0.01
CA GLY A 59 -22.54 4.07 1.18
C GLY A 59 -21.66 4.03 2.43
N PHE A 60 -20.48 4.64 2.39
CA PHE A 60 -19.64 4.85 3.57
C PHE A 60 -19.62 6.33 3.95
N GLU A 61 -20.11 6.65 5.14
CA GLU A 61 -20.09 8.00 5.70
C GLU A 61 -18.89 8.18 6.64
N GLU A 62 -18.44 9.43 6.74
CA GLU A 62 -17.49 9.87 7.75
C GLU A 62 -18.06 9.60 9.14
N LYS A 63 -17.31 8.87 9.96
CA LYS A 63 -17.65 8.70 11.37
C LYS A 63 -16.79 9.63 12.21
N GLU A 64 -17.42 10.37 13.12
CA GLU A 64 -16.71 11.01 14.22
C GLU A 64 -16.11 9.92 15.10
N GLN A 65 -14.78 9.87 15.17
CA GLN A 65 -14.06 8.93 16.03
C GLN A 65 -13.16 9.70 16.98
N GLU A 66 -13.27 9.39 18.26
CA GLU A 66 -12.49 10.01 19.32
C GLU A 66 -11.15 9.28 19.52
N GLY A 67 -10.07 10.02 19.31
CA GLY A 67 -8.70 9.55 19.48
C GLY A 67 -8.13 8.90 18.23
N CYS A 68 -6.89 9.26 17.87
CA CYS A 68 -6.12 8.51 16.87
C CYS A 68 -5.07 7.65 17.59
N PRO A 69 -5.14 6.32 17.51
CA PRO A 69 -3.98 5.50 17.82
C PRO A 69 -2.89 5.83 16.77
N GLY A 70 -1.71 6.24 17.24
CA GLY A 70 -0.61 6.61 16.37
C GLY A 70 -0.15 5.41 15.54
N VAL A 71 -0.34 5.48 14.22
CA VAL A 71 0.24 4.49 13.31
C VAL A 71 1.68 4.92 13.04
N GLU A 72 2.64 4.13 13.55
CA GLU A 72 4.08 4.44 13.45
C GLU A 72 4.73 3.84 12.21
N GLU A 73 4.02 3.00 11.47
CA GLU A 73 4.50 2.30 10.29
C GLU A 73 3.77 2.80 9.03
N GLU A 74 4.42 2.73 7.88
CA GLU A 74 3.79 3.08 6.60
C GLU A 74 2.88 1.96 6.10
N ILE A 75 1.75 2.33 5.51
CA ILE A 75 0.75 1.38 5.02
C ILE A 75 0.36 1.71 3.59
N LEU A 76 0.31 0.69 2.75
CA LEU A 76 -0.13 0.79 1.37
C LEU A 76 -1.37 -0.08 1.14
N VAL A 77 -2.51 0.56 0.87
CA VAL A 77 -3.78 -0.12 0.61
C VAL A 77 -4.20 0.08 -0.84
N MET A 78 -4.40 -1.02 -1.57
CA MET A 78 -4.66 -1.05 -3.01
C MET A 78 -6.13 -1.35 -3.30
N LYS A 79 -6.80 -0.48 -4.05
CA LYS A 79 -8.21 -0.61 -4.46
C LYS A 79 -8.33 -1.04 -5.92
N ASN A 80 -9.13 -2.09 -6.16
CA ASN A 80 -9.50 -2.54 -7.51
C ASN A 80 -8.28 -2.96 -8.35
N PHE A 81 -7.26 -3.53 -7.70
CA PHE A 81 -6.11 -4.10 -8.38
C PHE A 81 -6.36 -5.58 -8.68
N SER A 82 -5.92 -6.02 -9.85
CA SER A 82 -5.74 -7.45 -10.12
C SER A 82 -4.36 -7.91 -9.67
N ASN A 83 -4.18 -9.20 -9.37
CA ASN A 83 -2.88 -9.75 -8.96
C ASN A 83 -1.73 -9.31 -9.89
N ARG A 84 -1.94 -9.41 -11.21
CA ARG A 84 -0.96 -8.94 -12.21
C ARG A 84 -0.58 -7.47 -12.03
N ARG A 85 -1.55 -6.60 -11.73
CA ARG A 85 -1.32 -5.16 -11.55
C ARG A 85 -0.59 -4.87 -10.24
N ILE A 86 -0.83 -5.66 -9.20
CA ILE A 86 -0.09 -5.60 -7.93
C ILE A 86 1.37 -5.97 -8.18
N ASP A 87 1.62 -7.07 -8.89
CA ASP A 87 2.98 -7.52 -9.20
C ASP A 87 3.72 -6.47 -10.04
N GLU A 88 3.07 -5.90 -11.06
CA GLU A 88 3.61 -4.79 -11.84
C GLU A 88 3.92 -3.57 -10.97
N LEU A 89 3.03 -3.20 -10.05
CA LEU A 89 3.26 -2.07 -9.15
C LEU A 89 4.47 -2.33 -8.25
N LEU A 90 4.52 -3.49 -7.58
CA LEU A 90 5.63 -3.88 -6.70
C LEU A 90 6.97 -3.93 -7.44
N LEU A 91 6.97 -4.45 -8.67
CA LEU A 91 8.15 -4.47 -9.53
C LEU A 91 8.61 -3.05 -9.89
N ASN A 92 7.68 -2.17 -10.29
CA ASN A 92 8.01 -0.78 -10.61
C ASN A 92 8.51 0.00 -9.39
N LEU A 93 7.96 -0.25 -8.20
CA LEU A 93 8.46 0.34 -6.95
C LEU A 93 9.90 -0.12 -6.65
N ARG A 94 10.19 -1.42 -6.80
CA ARG A 94 11.55 -1.96 -6.67
C ARG A 94 12.51 -1.31 -7.67
N ARG A 95 12.10 -1.20 -8.94
CA ARG A 95 12.91 -0.56 -10.01
C ARG A 95 13.15 0.93 -9.77
N ALA A 96 12.20 1.62 -9.12
CA ALA A 96 12.32 3.02 -8.77
C ALA A 96 13.17 3.26 -7.49
N GLY A 97 13.65 2.20 -6.83
CA GLY A 97 14.42 2.31 -5.59
C GLY A 97 13.58 2.74 -4.38
N VAL A 98 12.27 2.45 -4.39
CA VAL A 98 11.39 2.63 -3.24
C VAL A 98 11.70 1.49 -2.25
N PRO A 99 12.06 1.79 -0.98
CA PRO A 99 12.25 0.76 0.04
C PRO A 99 11.02 -0.15 0.16
N LYS A 100 11.22 -1.40 0.57
CA LYS A 100 10.12 -2.35 0.77
C LYS A 100 9.07 -1.72 1.72
N ILE A 101 7.80 -1.88 1.38
CA ILE A 101 6.67 -1.53 2.25
C ILE A 101 6.16 -2.83 2.80
N ASP A 102 6.31 -3.02 4.11
CA ASP A 102 5.96 -4.29 4.75
C ASP A 102 4.44 -4.41 4.94
N LEU A 103 3.77 -3.33 5.32
CA LEU A 103 2.31 -3.31 5.50
C LEU A 103 1.61 -2.95 4.18
N LYS A 104 1.19 -3.98 3.44
CA LYS A 104 0.42 -3.83 2.21
C LYS A 104 -0.87 -4.66 2.24
N ALA A 105 -1.97 -4.07 1.80
CA ALA A 105 -3.27 -4.76 1.70
C ALA A 105 -3.99 -4.44 0.40
N VAL A 106 -4.89 -5.34 -0.01
CA VAL A 106 -5.84 -5.11 -1.10
C VAL A 106 -7.22 -4.89 -0.48
N ILE A 107 -7.93 -3.86 -0.93
CA ILE A 107 -9.31 -3.60 -0.52
C ILE A 107 -10.20 -4.69 -1.08
N THR A 108 -10.76 -5.49 -0.19
CA THR A 108 -11.83 -6.45 -0.49
C THR A 108 -13.19 -5.92 -0.02
N ASP A 109 -14.27 -6.53 -0.47
CA ASP A 109 -15.64 -6.22 0.00
C ASP A 109 -15.83 -6.49 1.51
N THR A 110 -14.94 -7.26 2.12
CA THR A 110 -14.92 -7.48 3.58
C THR A 110 -14.19 -6.34 4.28
N ASN A 111 -12.98 -5.98 3.80
CA ASN A 111 -12.15 -4.96 4.43
C ASN A 111 -12.67 -3.53 4.21
N CYS A 112 -13.54 -3.29 3.23
CA CYS A 112 -14.10 -1.95 3.00
C CYS A 112 -14.94 -1.43 4.19
N LYS A 113 -15.52 -2.36 4.96
CA LYS A 113 -16.29 -2.05 6.18
C LYS A 113 -15.43 -1.84 7.42
N TRP A 114 -14.15 -2.21 7.34
CA TRP A 114 -13.25 -2.15 8.47
C TRP A 114 -12.67 -0.74 8.58
N ASN A 115 -12.30 -0.35 9.80
CA ASN A 115 -11.53 0.87 9.98
C ASN A 115 -10.11 0.64 9.45
N PHE A 116 -9.50 1.70 8.94
CA PHE A 116 -8.12 1.62 8.45
C PHE A 116 -7.15 1.20 9.58
N TYR A 117 -7.46 1.58 10.82
CA TYR A 117 -6.74 1.13 12.01
C TYR A 117 -6.90 -0.37 12.31
N ASP A 118 -8.09 -0.94 12.18
CA ASP A 118 -8.29 -2.39 12.37
C ASP A 118 -7.53 -3.19 11.31
N LEU A 119 -7.56 -2.72 10.06
CA LEU A 119 -6.78 -3.30 8.97
C LEU A 119 -5.28 -3.23 9.27
N TYR A 120 -4.80 -2.11 9.83
CA TYR A 120 -3.42 -1.95 10.28
C TYR A 120 -3.05 -2.96 11.36
N LEU A 121 -3.88 -3.13 12.39
CA LEU A 121 -3.62 -4.07 13.47
C LEU A 121 -3.49 -5.50 12.97
N GLU A 122 -4.38 -5.92 12.06
CA GLU A 122 -4.32 -7.26 11.46
C GLU A 122 -3.05 -7.42 10.60
N LEU A 123 -2.75 -6.44 9.73
CA LEU A 123 -1.52 -6.45 8.93
C LEU A 123 -0.26 -6.50 9.78
N LYS A 124 -0.23 -5.72 10.87
CA LYS A 124 0.89 -5.69 11.81
C LYS A 124 1.04 -7.03 12.51
N LYS A 125 -0.06 -7.67 12.90
CA LYS A 125 -0.07 -9.00 13.52
C LYS A 125 0.37 -10.09 12.54
N GLU A 126 -0.11 -10.04 11.29
CA GLU A 126 0.34 -10.94 10.22
C GLU A 126 1.83 -10.73 9.93
N HIS A 127 2.28 -9.48 9.86
CA HIS A 127 3.69 -9.15 9.65
C HIS A 127 4.57 -9.60 10.82
N ASP A 128 4.15 -9.40 12.07
CA ASP A 128 4.87 -9.89 13.25
C ASP A 128 5.00 -11.42 13.21
N THR A 129 3.91 -12.11 12.85
CA THR A 129 3.88 -13.58 12.72
C THR A 129 4.70 -14.10 11.53
N MET A 130 4.78 -13.35 10.42
CA MET A 130 5.52 -13.72 9.19
C MET A 130 6.95 -13.19 9.13
N SER A 131 7.33 -12.24 9.99
CA SER A 131 8.71 -11.75 10.12
C SER A 131 9.67 -12.85 10.58
N GLY A 132 9.13 -13.96 11.08
CA GLY A 132 9.86 -15.20 11.35
C GLY A 132 10.04 -16.14 10.14
N THR A 133 9.52 -15.86 8.93
CA THR A 133 9.60 -16.90 7.85
C THR A 133 9.67 -16.44 6.38
N ILE A 134 9.51 -15.18 5.98
CA ILE A 134 9.40 -14.86 4.54
C ILE A 134 10.54 -13.97 4.00
N GLU A 135 11.69 -14.61 3.80
CA GLU A 135 12.63 -14.32 2.71
C GLU A 135 12.02 -14.77 1.37
N THR A 136 11.09 -14.04 0.79
CA THR A 136 10.76 -14.23 -0.63
C THR A 136 10.63 -12.89 -1.31
N ASP A 137 11.74 -12.48 -1.94
CA ASP A 137 11.74 -11.92 -3.29
C ASP A 137 13.17 -11.53 -3.69
N SER A 138 14.00 -12.52 -4.07
CA SER A 138 15.14 -12.39 -5.02
C SER A 138 15.95 -13.68 -5.10
N LYS A 139 15.36 -14.75 -5.65
CA LYS A 139 16.08 -15.69 -6.50
C LYS A 139 15.22 -15.88 -7.75
N ASP A 140 15.88 -16.12 -8.88
CA ASP A 140 15.33 -16.34 -10.22
C ASP A 140 15.32 -15.11 -11.14
N ALA A 141 16.51 -14.81 -11.69
CA ALA A 141 16.72 -14.75 -13.15
C ALA A 141 18.21 -14.53 -13.48
N GLU A 142 19.03 -15.58 -13.41
CA GLU A 142 20.14 -15.75 -14.38
C GLU A 142 20.64 -17.20 -14.38
N ALA A 143 19.92 -18.06 -15.12
CA ALA A 143 20.45 -19.32 -15.62
C ALA A 143 19.80 -19.57 -16.97
N ASN A 144 20.52 -19.25 -18.04
CA ASN A 144 20.48 -19.98 -19.31
C ASN A 144 21.69 -19.51 -20.14
N GLU A 145 22.71 -20.36 -20.22
CA GLU A 145 23.02 -21.19 -21.41
C GLU A 145 23.87 -20.42 -22.43
N THR A 146 25.19 -20.63 -22.35
CA THR A 146 26.03 -20.74 -23.54
C THR A 146 26.98 -21.91 -23.37
N GLU A 147 26.52 -23.06 -23.85
CA GLU A 147 27.34 -24.14 -24.40
C GLU A 147 28.13 -23.62 -25.62
N THR A 148 29.17 -24.35 -26.05
CA THR A 148 30.21 -24.08 -27.07
C THR A 148 31.51 -23.57 -26.42
N VAL A 149 32.58 -24.37 -26.29
CA VAL A 149 33.34 -25.11 -27.32
C VAL A 149 33.84 -26.44 -26.79
#